data_AF-A0A7C7RPI0-F1
#
_entry.id   AF-A0A7C7RPI0-F1
#
_cell.length_a   1.000
_cell.length_b   1.000
_cell.length_c   1.000
_cell.angle_alpha   90.00
_cell.angle_beta   90.00
_cell.angle_gamma   90.00
#
_symmetry.space_group_name_H-M   'P 1'
#
loop_
_entity.id
_entity.type
_entity.pdbx_description
1 polymer ?
#
loop_
_entity_poly.entity_id
_entity_poly.type
_entity_poly.pdbx_seq_one_letter_code
_entity_poly.pdbx_strand_id
1 'polypeptide(L)'
;MRIGYVQFRPVFGDKKRNIKRMLQLFKVGVKNEADLLVAPELSTSGYRFKSFKEVETLSEKIPDGETTKTLINLAKENSLYIVTGVCEKSGKGYFNSAILVGPEGLIGKYRKAHLFNEEKIWFTNGDTEFKVYRIAKAKVGIMI
;
A
#
# COMPACT_ATOMS: atom_id res chain seq x y z
N MET A 1 -10.44 16.23 -10.67
CA MET A 1 -9.96 15.16 -9.78
C MET A 1 -9.01 15.79 -8.77
N ARG A 2 -9.30 15.72 -7.47
CA ARG A 2 -8.39 16.15 -6.40
C ARG A 2 -7.56 14.97 -5.95
N ILE A 3 -6.24 15.16 -5.91
CA ILE A 3 -5.29 14.12 -5.55
C ILE A 3 -4.51 14.61 -4.33
N GLY A 4 -4.29 13.72 -3.37
CA GLY A 4 -3.48 14.00 -2.19
C GLY A 4 -2.48 12.90 -1.91
N TYR A 5 -1.46 13.24 -1.15
CA TYR A 5 -0.53 12.28 -0.57
C TYR A 5 -0.51 12.45 0.94
N VAL A 6 -0.19 11.38 1.66
CA VAL A 6 0.04 11.41 3.09
C VAL A 6 1.51 11.19 3.38
N GLN A 7 2.08 12.06 4.21
CA GLN A 7 3.45 11.92 4.70
C GLN A 7 3.41 11.68 6.20
N PHE A 8 4.03 10.59 6.64
CA PHE A 8 4.25 10.29 8.04
C PHE A 8 5.50 9.42 8.20
N ARG A 9 5.91 9.20 9.45
CA ARG A 9 7.01 8.31 9.80
C ARG A 9 6.42 6.98 10.28
N PRO A 10 6.36 5.92 9.44
CA PRO A 10 6.01 4.59 9.92
C PRO A 10 6.91 4.18 11.08
N VAL A 11 6.32 3.67 12.14
CA VAL A 11 7.04 3.03 13.24
C VAL A 11 7.31 1.59 12.84
N PHE A 12 8.58 1.27 12.61
CA PHE A 12 8.96 -0.07 12.19
C PHE A 12 8.41 -1.13 13.17
N GLY A 13 7.80 -2.18 12.63
CA GLY A 13 7.25 -3.27 13.44
C GLY A 13 5.82 -3.06 13.96
N ASP A 14 5.33 -1.83 14.03
CA ASP A 14 4.03 -1.51 14.65
C ASP A 14 2.94 -1.25 13.60
N LYS A 15 2.48 -2.33 12.95
CA LYS A 15 1.45 -2.29 11.90
C LYS A 15 0.18 -1.56 12.35
N LYS A 16 -0.32 -1.88 13.55
CA LYS A 16 -1.57 -1.31 14.08
C LYS A 16 -1.47 0.21 14.21
N ARG A 17 -0.36 0.71 14.77
CA ARG A 17 -0.13 2.16 14.89
C ARG A 17 0.00 2.82 13.53
N ASN A 18 0.68 2.19 12.59
CA ASN A 18 0.89 2.74 11.25
C ASN A 18 -0.42 2.83 10.46
N ILE A 19 -1.22 1.76 10.46
CA ILE A 19 -2.55 1.75 9.85
C ILE A 19 -3.42 2.83 10.50
N LYS A 20 -3.47 2.91 11.83
CA LYS A 20 -4.22 3.96 12.55
C LYS A 20 -3.78 5.37 12.15
N ARG A 21 -2.47 5.62 12.06
CA ARG A 21 -1.94 6.94 11.66
C ARG A 21 -2.29 7.27 10.21
N MET A 22 -2.14 6.31 9.31
CA MET A 22 -2.51 6.46 7.91
C MET A 22 -4.01 6.76 7.74
N LEU A 23 -4.88 6.04 8.45
CA LEU A 23 -6.32 6.31 8.47
C LEU A 23 -6.66 7.72 8.95
N GLN A 24 -6.00 8.20 10.01
CA GLN A 24 -6.20 9.57 10.49
C GLN A 24 -5.86 10.61 9.42
N LEU A 25 -4.77 10.39 8.69
CA LEU A 25 -4.34 11.29 7.62
C LEU A 25 -5.25 11.20 6.40
N PHE A 26 -5.70 10.00 6.02
CA PHE A 26 -6.68 9.85 4.95
C PHE A 26 -8.01 10.51 5.28
N LYS A 27 -8.47 10.48 6.53
CA LYS A 27 -9.67 11.23 6.96
C LYS A 27 -9.54 12.74 6.76
N VAL A 28 -8.32 13.31 6.82
CA VAL A 28 -8.10 14.70 6.44
C VAL A 28 -8.28 14.87 4.93
N GLY A 29 -7.73 13.97 4.12
CA GLY A 29 -7.94 13.97 2.67
C GLY A 29 -9.41 13.85 2.27
N VAL A 30 -10.16 12.97 2.93
CA VAL A 30 -11.62 12.82 2.76
C VAL A 30 -12.35 14.13 3.04
N LYS A 31 -12.04 14.81 4.16
CA LYS A 31 -12.63 16.13 4.48
C LYS A 31 -12.32 17.21 3.44
N ASN A 32 -11.24 17.06 2.67
CA ASN A 32 -10.86 17.96 1.59
C ASN A 32 -11.34 17.48 0.21
N GLU A 33 -12.25 16.49 0.18
CA GLU A 33 -12.87 15.96 -1.04
C GLU A 33 -11.84 15.36 -2.02
N ALA A 34 -10.81 14.67 -1.50
CA ALA A 34 -9.83 13.99 -2.33
C ALA A 34 -10.44 12.77 -3.04
N ASP A 35 -10.24 12.66 -4.36
CA ASP A 35 -10.63 11.51 -5.18
C ASP A 35 -9.60 10.37 -5.09
N LEU A 36 -8.31 10.70 -4.96
CA LEU A 36 -7.21 9.74 -4.82
C LEU A 36 -6.27 10.16 -3.71
N LEU A 37 -5.95 9.24 -2.80
CA LEU A 37 -4.96 9.42 -1.75
C LEU A 37 -3.82 8.40 -1.86
N VAL A 38 -2.58 8.87 -1.77
CA VAL A 38 -1.38 8.03 -1.89
C VAL A 38 -0.60 8.03 -0.57
N ALA A 39 -0.27 6.85 -0.05
CA ALA A 39 0.61 6.66 1.10
C ALA A 39 2.01 6.18 0.67
N PRO A 40 3.01 6.32 1.55
CA PRO A 40 4.38 5.91 1.24
C PRO A 40 4.53 4.40 0.98
N GLU A 41 5.70 4.06 0.43
CA GLU A 41 6.23 2.70 0.41
C GLU A 41 6.26 2.08 1.81
N LEU A 42 5.93 0.77 1.89
CA LEU A 42 5.97 -0.03 3.11
C LEU A 42 5.38 0.69 4.34
N SER A 43 4.30 1.43 4.11
CA SER A 43 3.72 2.36 5.08
C SER A 43 3.23 1.69 6.37
N THR A 44 2.97 0.38 6.30
CA THR A 44 2.45 -0.40 7.43
C THR A 44 3.54 -1.14 8.20
N SER A 45 4.58 -1.65 7.54
CA SER A 45 5.67 -2.39 8.19
C SER A 45 6.82 -1.50 8.65
N GLY A 46 7.07 -0.38 7.96
CA GLY A 46 8.36 0.27 7.93
C GLY A 46 9.35 -0.45 7.00
N TYR A 47 10.55 0.14 6.85
CA TYR A 47 11.50 -0.22 5.77
C TYR A 47 12.73 -1.01 6.24
N ARG A 48 13.24 -0.75 7.45
CA ARG A 48 14.56 -1.23 7.93
C ARG A 48 14.50 -2.63 8.55
N PHE A 49 14.25 -3.65 7.73
CA PHE A 49 14.27 -5.04 8.19
C PHE A 49 15.69 -5.51 8.55
N LYS A 50 15.77 -6.40 9.55
CA LYS A 50 17.01 -7.01 10.04
C LYS A 50 16.99 -8.53 10.00
N SER A 51 15.83 -9.14 9.78
CA SER A 51 15.72 -10.61 9.67
C SER A 51 14.49 -11.03 8.86
N PHE A 52 14.53 -12.25 8.28
CA PHE A 52 13.35 -12.84 7.63
C PHE A 52 12.18 -13.07 8.60
N LYS A 53 12.44 -13.25 9.90
CA LYS A 53 11.38 -13.34 10.91
C LYS A 53 10.58 -12.04 11.01
N GLU A 54 11.24 -10.89 10.90
CA GLU A 54 10.56 -9.60 10.85
C GLU A 54 9.75 -9.45 9.55
N VAL A 55 10.33 -9.80 8.40
CA VAL A 55 9.64 -9.77 7.10
C VAL A 55 8.38 -10.64 7.17
N GLU A 56 8.50 -11.88 7.65
CA GLU A 56 7.38 -12.80 7.79
C GLU A 56 6.28 -12.24 8.69
N THR A 57 6.64 -11.77 9.89
CA THR A 57 5.70 -11.24 10.88
C THR A 57 4.96 -10.00 10.37
N LEU A 58 5.66 -9.16 9.61
CA LEU A 58 5.14 -7.89 9.11
C LEU A 58 4.42 -8.04 7.77
N SER A 59 4.68 -9.09 7.01
CA SER A 59 4.02 -9.33 5.74
C SER A 59 2.53 -9.65 5.86
N GLU A 60 1.77 -9.34 4.81
CA GLU A 60 0.34 -9.61 4.72
C GLU A 60 -0.02 -10.20 3.35
N LYS A 61 -1.00 -11.11 3.30
CA LYS A 61 -1.57 -11.55 2.02
C LYS A 61 -2.42 -10.42 1.42
N ILE A 62 -2.46 -10.33 0.10
CA ILE A 62 -3.35 -9.41 -0.62
C ILE A 62 -4.32 -10.27 -1.44
N PRO A 63 -5.65 -10.06 -1.36
CA PRO A 63 -6.36 -8.97 -0.66
C PRO A 63 -6.69 -9.24 0.82
N ASP A 64 -6.37 -10.42 1.36
CA ASP A 64 -6.97 -10.86 2.64
C ASP A 64 -6.39 -10.23 3.91
N GLY A 65 -5.31 -9.47 3.80
CA GLY A 65 -4.62 -8.78 4.89
C GLY A 65 -5.45 -7.66 5.52
N GLU A 66 -5.13 -7.36 6.78
CA GLU A 66 -5.76 -6.30 7.57
C GLU A 66 -5.67 -4.96 6.84
N THR A 67 -4.49 -4.60 6.34
CA THR A 67 -4.27 -3.34 5.62
C THR A 67 -5.20 -3.20 4.42
N THR A 68 -5.29 -4.24 3.57
CA THR A 68 -6.10 -4.16 2.35
C THR A 68 -7.59 -4.06 2.69
N LYS A 69 -8.08 -4.90 3.62
CA LYS A 69 -9.49 -4.89 4.06
C LYS A 69 -9.88 -3.56 4.69
N THR A 70 -9.04 -3.02 5.57
CA THR A 70 -9.28 -1.72 6.21
C THR A 70 -9.37 -0.59 5.19
N LEU A 71 -8.51 -0.58 4.17
CA LEU A 71 -8.52 0.47 3.15
C LEU A 71 -9.65 0.30 2.14
N ILE A 72 -10.08 -0.93 1.83
CA ILE A 72 -11.28 -1.18 1.03
C ILE A 72 -12.51 -0.57 1.73
N ASN A 73 -12.66 -0.80 3.04
CA ASN A 73 -13.79 -0.24 3.78
C ASN A 73 -13.77 1.30 3.75
N LEU A 74 -12.61 1.92 4.01
CA LEU A 74 -12.48 3.37 3.95
C LEU A 74 -12.79 3.94 2.56
N ALA A 75 -12.26 3.29 1.51
CA ALA A 75 -12.49 3.68 0.11
C ALA A 75 -13.96 3.60 -0.26
N LYS A 76 -14.65 2.53 0.14
CA LYS A 76 -16.09 2.34 -0.06
C LYS A 76 -16.94 3.36 0.66
N GLU A 77 -16.69 3.59 1.95
CA GLU A 77 -17.45 4.54 2.78
C GLU A 77 -17.40 5.98 2.26
N ASN A 78 -16.30 6.36 1.62
CA ASN A 78 -16.03 7.76 1.26
C ASN A 78 -15.90 7.97 -0.26
N SER A 79 -16.22 6.95 -1.07
CA SER A 79 -16.17 6.98 -2.54
C SER A 79 -14.84 7.50 -3.12
N LEU A 80 -13.70 7.08 -2.55
CA LEU A 80 -12.36 7.48 -3.01
C LEU A 80 -11.50 6.30 -3.43
N TYR A 81 -10.35 6.60 -4.04
CA TYR A 81 -9.30 5.66 -4.37
C TYR A 81 -8.09 5.84 -3.47
N ILE A 82 -7.43 4.75 -3.11
CA ILE A 82 -6.25 4.77 -2.23
C ILE A 82 -5.13 3.92 -2.83
N VAL A 83 -3.92 4.46 -2.86
CA VAL A 83 -2.69 3.71 -3.12
C VAL A 83 -1.85 3.65 -1.86
N THR A 84 -1.36 2.46 -1.49
CA THR A 84 -0.44 2.31 -0.35
C THR A 84 0.58 1.20 -0.57
N GLY A 85 1.79 1.38 -0.02
CA GLY A 85 2.83 0.35 0.04
C GLY A 85 2.60 -0.67 1.17
N VAL A 86 2.75 -1.95 0.85
CA VAL A 86 2.52 -3.12 1.73
C VAL A 86 3.66 -4.12 1.56
N CYS A 87 4.13 -4.67 2.68
CA CYS A 87 4.96 -5.87 2.69
C CYS A 87 4.07 -7.09 2.36
N GLU A 88 4.12 -7.60 1.12
CA GLU A 88 3.24 -8.68 0.67
C GLU A 88 3.84 -10.06 1.00
N LYS A 89 3.01 -10.98 1.50
CA LYS A 89 3.29 -12.42 1.56
C LYS A 89 2.59 -13.16 0.42
N SER A 90 3.34 -13.96 -0.32
CA SER A 90 2.81 -14.82 -1.40
C SER A 90 3.48 -16.20 -1.39
N GLY A 91 2.94 -17.16 -2.14
CA GLY A 91 3.56 -18.49 -2.30
C GLY A 91 4.94 -18.42 -2.97
N LYS A 92 5.28 -17.30 -3.63
CA LYS A 92 6.57 -17.06 -4.28
C LYS A 92 7.57 -16.28 -3.40
N GLY A 93 7.27 -16.08 -2.12
CA GLY A 93 8.08 -15.28 -1.20
C GLY A 93 7.43 -13.95 -0.82
N TYR A 94 8.26 -12.96 -0.49
CA TYR A 94 7.84 -11.66 0.00
C TYR A 94 8.09 -10.59 -1.04
N PHE A 95 7.21 -9.60 -1.15
CA PHE A 95 7.33 -8.54 -2.15
C PHE A 95 7.09 -7.17 -1.53
N ASN A 96 7.91 -6.20 -1.92
CA ASN A 96 7.57 -4.79 -1.71
C ASN A 96 6.52 -4.40 -2.76
N SER A 97 5.29 -4.17 -2.31
CA SER A 97 4.14 -4.03 -3.20
C SER A 97 3.37 -2.75 -2.94
N ALA A 98 2.71 -2.22 -3.97
CA ALA A 98 1.66 -1.22 -3.83
C ALA A 98 0.31 -1.87 -4.18
N ILE A 99 -0.73 -1.50 -3.44
CA ILE A 99 -2.12 -1.81 -3.79
C ILE A 99 -2.84 -0.54 -4.23
N LEU A 100 -3.79 -0.68 -5.15
CA LEU A 100 -4.79 0.32 -5.49
C LEU A 100 -6.16 -0.24 -5.12
N VAL A 101 -6.82 0.42 -4.19
CA VAL A 101 -8.19 0.10 -3.76
C VAL A 101 -9.12 1.26 -4.11
N GLY A 102 -10.39 0.94 -4.35
CA GLY A 102 -11.44 1.92 -4.59
C GLY A 102 -12.78 1.45 -4.03
N PRO A 103 -13.89 2.10 -4.40
CA PRO A 103 -15.21 1.81 -3.82
C PRO A 103 -15.70 0.37 -4.03
N GLU A 104 -15.25 -0.26 -5.11
CA GLU A 104 -15.58 -1.64 -5.49
C GLU A 104 -14.62 -2.69 -4.88
N GLY A 105 -13.61 -2.27 -4.11
CA GLY A 105 -12.62 -3.17 -3.51
C GLY A 105 -11.22 -3.01 -4.10
N LEU A 106 -10.48 -4.12 -4.19
CA LEU A 106 -9.11 -4.13 -4.74
C LEU A 106 -9.17 -4.02 -6.28
N ILE A 107 -8.54 -2.98 -6.82
CA ILE A 107 -8.49 -2.71 -8.27
C ILE A 107 -7.17 -3.22 -8.87
N GLY A 108 -6.06 -3.02 -8.15
CA GLY A 108 -4.73 -3.28 -8.69
C GLY A 108 -3.71 -3.61 -7.62
N LYS A 109 -2.67 -4.33 -8.04
CA LYS A 109 -1.49 -4.63 -7.25
C LYS A 109 -0.25 -4.50 -8.15
N TYR A 110 0.78 -3.86 -7.65
CA TYR A 110 2.08 -3.73 -8.29
C TYR A 110 3.15 -4.23 -7.32
N ARG A 111 4.07 -5.07 -7.79
CA ARG A 111 5.26 -5.51 -7.06
C ARG A 111 6.46 -4.77 -7.62
N LYS A 112 7.27 -4.19 -6.74
CA LYS A 112 8.42 -3.34 -7.09
C LYS A 112 9.39 -4.08 -8.02
N ALA A 113 9.52 -3.58 -9.25
CA ALA A 113 10.37 -4.19 -10.27
C ALA A 113 11.87 -4.03 -9.97
N HIS A 114 12.26 -2.87 -9.44
CA HIS A 114 13.66 -2.51 -9.22
C HIS A 114 13.93 -2.37 -7.72
N LEU A 115 14.40 -3.45 -7.09
CA LEU A 115 14.73 -3.47 -5.66
C LEU A 115 15.99 -2.66 -5.36
N PHE A 116 15.95 -1.93 -4.25
CA PHE A 116 17.01 -1.04 -3.80
C PHE A 116 17.79 -1.60 -2.61
N ASN A 117 19.12 -1.67 -2.75
CA ASN A 117 20.03 -2.02 -1.65
C ASN A 117 19.62 -3.32 -0.91
N GLU A 118 19.41 -3.26 0.41
CA GLU A 118 19.04 -4.39 1.27
C GLU A 118 17.67 -5.00 0.93
N GLU A 119 16.81 -4.33 0.16
CA GLU A 119 15.56 -4.94 -0.32
C GLU A 119 15.82 -6.23 -1.09
N LYS A 120 16.96 -6.33 -1.79
CA LYS A 120 17.37 -7.53 -2.53
C LYS A 120 17.63 -8.74 -1.62
N ILE A 121 17.81 -8.51 -0.32
CA ILE A 121 17.94 -9.56 0.70
C ILE A 121 16.55 -10.04 1.12
N TRP A 122 15.60 -9.11 1.30
CA TRP A 122 14.32 -9.37 1.95
C TRP A 122 13.18 -9.73 0.98
N PHE A 123 13.22 -9.18 -0.23
CA PHE A 123 12.12 -9.21 -1.18
C PHE A 123 12.52 -9.87 -2.49
N THR A 124 11.56 -10.56 -3.10
CA THR A 124 11.63 -11.08 -4.46
C THR A 124 11.40 -9.94 -5.46
N ASN A 125 12.12 -9.94 -6.58
CA ASN A 125 11.88 -9.00 -7.70
C ASN A 125 10.41 -9.07 -8.14
N GLY A 126 9.80 -7.90 -8.38
CA GLY A 126 8.41 -7.84 -8.81
C GLY A 126 8.15 -8.56 -10.13
N ASP A 127 7.10 -9.37 -10.15
CA ASP A 127 6.64 -10.15 -11.30
C ASP A 127 5.32 -9.61 -11.90
N THR A 128 4.94 -8.38 -11.53
CA THR A 128 3.78 -7.68 -12.12
C THR A 128 4.23 -6.74 -13.22
N GLU A 129 3.46 -6.67 -14.30
CA GLU A 129 3.62 -5.66 -15.35
C GLU A 129 3.39 -4.23 -14.82
N PHE A 130 4.00 -3.25 -15.48
CA PHE A 130 3.67 -1.82 -15.29
C PHE A 130 2.30 -1.50 -15.89
N LYS A 131 1.24 -1.78 -15.11
CA LYS A 131 -0.15 -1.56 -15.53
C LYS A 131 -0.59 -0.12 -15.26
N VAL A 132 -1.50 0.35 -16.11
CA VAL A 132 -2.22 1.61 -15.94
C VAL A 132 -3.69 1.27 -15.68
N TYR A 133 -4.22 1.76 -14.57
CA TYR A 133 -5.60 1.52 -14.13
C TYR A 133 -6.47 2.72 -14.47
N ARG A 134 -7.68 2.48 -14.97
CA ARG A 134 -8.68 3.55 -15.12
C ARG A 134 -9.43 3.68 -13.79
N ILE A 135 -9.36 4.86 -13.17
CA ILE A 135 -10.12 5.19 -11.96
C ILE A 135 -10.91 6.48 -12.19
N ALA A 136 -12.21 6.47 -11.90
CA ALA A 136 -13.12 7.57 -12.22
C ALA A 136 -12.85 8.17 -13.63
N LYS A 137 -12.36 9.42 -13.69
CA LYS A 137 -12.05 10.14 -14.94
C LYS A 137 -10.56 10.14 -15.32
N ALA A 138 -9.72 9.38 -14.63
CA ALA A 138 -8.26 9.36 -14.81
C ALA A 138 -7.70 7.97 -15.13
N LYS A 139 -6.46 7.96 -15.63
CA LYS A 139 -5.62 6.76 -15.79
C LYS A 139 -4.42 6.90 -14.85
N VAL A 140 -4.18 5.90 -14.02
CA VAL A 140 -3.15 5.92 -12.98
C VAL A 140 -2.21 4.74 -13.14
N GLY A 141 -0.93 5.04 -13.35
CA GLY A 141 0.16 4.07 -13.22
C GLY A 141 0.68 4.04 -11.79
N ILE A 142 1.27 2.92 -11.39
CA ILE A 142 1.85 2.73 -10.06
C ILE A 142 3.28 2.24 -10.24
N MET A 143 4.20 2.88 -9.53
CA MET A 143 5.58 2.43 -9.38
C MET A 143 6.04 2.70 -7.95
N ILE A 144 7.05 1.94 -7.54
CA ILE A 144 7.82 2.07 -6.30
C ILE A 144 9.27 1.96 -6.73
#